data_AF-A0A4V2AZL4-F1
#
_entry.id   AF-A0A4V2AZL4-F1
#
_cell.length_a   1.000
_cell.length_b   1.000
_cell.length_c   1.000
_cell.angle_alpha   90.00
_cell.angle_beta   90.00
_cell.angle_gamma   90.00
#
_symmetry.space_group_name_H-M   'P 1'
#
loop_
_entity.id
_entity.type
_entity.pdbx_description
1 polymer ?
#
loop_
_entity_poly.entity_id
_entity_poly.type
_entity_poly.pdbx_seq_one_letter_code
_entity_poly.pdbx_strand_id
1 'polypeptide(L)'
;MTSLDSDLRGLEDKREVFVAHDQPFEKPAKEFVPGPFYVNIEEAMPELAEESSAEDSSSEKKLAVDRRDLMRLFGAGAVLASAAACVRRPVEHAIPYVTQPADTIVGVPTYFASTIDRVGVIVKTREGRPVFLEGNPEHPLSQGTATIFGMSELQALYHPERRQTPQIRLGSKIVDASWDDTFESLSSVVKDSKKVAFMIKGTTGNSLQFYKDFLKHIGQSEDGVY
;
A
#
# COMPACT_ATOMS: atom_id res chain seq x y z
N MET A 1 -16.58 35.08 -1.09
CA MET A 1 -15.17 34.66 -1.23
C MET A 1 -14.41 35.16 -0.01
N THR A 2 -14.58 34.50 1.14
CA THR A 2 -13.89 34.81 2.41
C THR A 2 -14.12 33.63 3.35
N SER A 3 -13.28 32.59 3.30
CA SER A 3 -13.21 31.57 4.39
C SER A 3 -12.02 30.61 4.31
N LEU A 4 -11.03 30.80 3.42
CA LEU A 4 -9.82 29.96 3.41
C LEU A 4 -8.59 30.66 4.01
N ASP A 5 -8.50 32.00 3.91
CA ASP A 5 -7.36 32.76 4.43
C ASP A 5 -7.39 33.00 5.95
N SER A 6 -8.54 32.81 6.61
CA SER A 6 -8.64 32.96 8.08
C SER A 6 -8.17 31.72 8.84
N ASP A 7 -8.24 30.54 8.22
CA ASP A 7 -7.96 29.26 8.87
C ASP A 7 -6.49 28.86 8.80
N LEU A 8 -5.67 29.58 8.03
CA LEU A 8 -4.25 29.26 7.82
C LEU A 8 -3.29 30.00 8.76
N ARG A 9 -3.74 31.02 9.51
CA ARG A 9 -2.88 31.74 10.46
C ARG A 9 -2.70 30.92 11.73
N GLY A 10 -1.45 30.58 12.06
CA GLY A 10 -1.11 29.76 13.25
C GLY A 10 -0.95 28.26 12.97
N LEU A 11 -0.99 27.83 11.71
CA LEU A 11 -0.57 26.48 11.31
C LEU A 11 0.96 26.35 11.26
N GLU A 12 1.70 27.44 11.10
CA GLU A 12 3.16 27.45 11.26
C GLU A 12 3.62 27.03 12.68
N ASP A 13 2.81 27.32 13.71
CA ASP A 13 3.07 26.94 15.11
C ASP A 13 2.57 25.53 15.47
N LYS A 14 1.72 24.92 14.63
CA LYS A 14 1.19 23.57 14.82
C LYS A 14 1.70 22.64 13.72
N ARG A 15 2.77 21.90 14.02
CA ARG A 15 3.22 20.77 13.19
C ARG A 15 2.22 19.61 13.27
N GLU A 16 1.18 19.65 12.44
CA GLU A 16 0.34 18.48 12.20
C GLU A 16 0.96 17.63 11.08
N VAL A 17 1.53 16.49 11.45
CA VAL A 17 2.04 15.50 10.50
C VAL A 17 0.87 14.61 10.07
N PHE A 18 0.44 14.74 8.81
CA PHE A 18 -0.59 13.88 8.25
C PHE A 18 -0.02 12.48 8.00
N VAL A 19 -0.48 11.50 8.79
CA VAL A 19 -0.24 10.08 8.57
C VAL A 19 -1.57 9.40 8.27
N ALA A 20 -1.61 8.55 7.25
CA ALA A 20 -2.78 7.73 6.95
C ALA A 20 -3.11 6.82 8.16
N HIS A 21 -4.39 6.68 8.50
CA HIS A 21 -4.86 6.00 9.72
C HIS A 21 -4.48 4.50 9.83
N ASP A 22 -3.95 3.90 8.75
CA ASP A 22 -3.75 2.46 8.62
C ASP A 22 -2.28 1.98 8.74
N GLN A 23 -1.35 2.85 9.16
CA GLN A 23 0.05 2.43 9.40
C GLN A 23 0.21 2.00 10.88
N PRO A 24 0.70 0.78 11.18
CA PRO A 24 0.87 0.28 12.56
C PRO A 24 2.11 0.85 13.26
N PHE A 25 2.82 1.79 12.62
CA PHE A 25 4.01 2.43 13.18
C PHE A 25 3.59 3.67 13.97
N GLU A 26 4.10 3.78 15.19
CA GLU A 26 3.75 4.77 16.21
C GLU A 26 3.48 6.18 15.63
N LYS A 27 2.37 6.80 16.05
CA LYS A 27 2.12 8.22 15.80
C LYS A 27 3.40 8.99 16.17
N PRO A 28 3.95 9.86 15.30
CA PRO A 28 5.15 10.62 15.66
C PRO A 28 4.89 11.38 16.96
N ALA A 29 5.85 11.33 17.88
CA ALA A 29 5.74 12.01 19.17
C ALA A 29 5.37 13.48 18.95
N LYS A 30 4.29 13.94 19.60
CA LYS A 30 3.80 15.33 19.49
C LYS A 30 4.85 16.34 19.97
N GLU A 31 5.73 15.91 20.84
CA GLU A 31 6.85 16.68 21.36
C GLU A 31 8.14 15.99 20.96
N PHE A 32 9.13 16.80 20.58
CA PHE A 32 10.45 16.31 20.22
C PHE A 32 11.13 15.74 21.48
N VAL A 33 11.19 14.41 21.57
CA VAL A 33 11.95 13.73 22.62
C VAL A 33 13.37 13.56 22.11
N PRO A 34 14.35 14.35 22.60
CA PRO A 34 15.74 14.14 22.22
C PRO A 34 16.16 12.74 22.60
N GLY A 35 16.57 11.94 21.61
CA GLY A 35 17.12 10.62 21.85
C GLY A 35 18.42 10.72 22.68
N PRO A 36 18.92 9.61 23.25
CA PRO A 36 20.10 9.59 24.10
C PRO A 36 21.41 10.09 23.45
N PHE A 37 21.38 10.42 22.14
CA PHE A 37 22.50 10.93 21.36
C PHE A 37 22.17 12.26 20.65
N TYR A 38 21.03 12.87 20.97
CA TYR A 38 20.70 14.20 20.47
C TYR A 38 21.45 15.24 21.29
N VAL A 39 22.36 15.96 20.65
CA VAL A 39 23.09 17.09 21.23
C VAL A 39 22.74 18.31 20.39
N ASN A 40 22.19 19.33 21.03
CA ASN A 40 21.91 20.60 20.37
C ASN A 40 23.24 21.25 19.94
N ILE A 41 23.23 22.01 18.84
CA ILE A 41 24.43 22.69 18.34
C ILE A 41 24.96 23.68 19.40
N GLU A 42 24.06 24.28 20.18
CA GLU A 42 24.39 25.14 21.31
C GLU A 42 25.14 24.41 22.43
N GLU A 43 24.90 23.10 22.60
CA GLU A 43 25.55 22.28 23.62
C GLU A 43 26.88 21.69 23.12
N ALA A 44 26.99 21.42 21.82
CA ALA A 44 28.20 20.89 21.20
C ALA A 44 29.29 21.97 20.98
N MET A 45 28.89 23.22 20.72
CA MET A 45 29.80 24.34 20.42
C MET A 45 29.28 25.66 21.02
N PRO A 46 29.42 25.87 22.34
CA PRO A 46 28.88 27.05 23.01
C PRO A 46 29.42 28.38 22.46
N GLU A 47 30.66 28.40 21.95
CA GLU A 47 31.30 29.60 21.40
C GLU A 47 30.63 30.15 20.13
N LEU A 48 29.96 29.31 19.33
CA LEU A 48 29.24 29.75 18.12
C LEU A 48 27.80 30.19 18.42
N ALA A 49 27.23 29.73 19.53
CA ALA A 49 25.88 30.10 19.96
C ALA A 49 25.84 31.52 20.53
N GLU A 50 26.88 31.94 21.26
CA GLU A 50 26.99 33.29 21.84
C GLU A 50 27.14 34.39 20.78
N GLU A 51 27.73 34.10 19.61
CA GLU A 51 27.84 35.10 18.52
C GLU A 51 26.53 35.36 17.77
N SER A 52 25.48 34.55 18.01
CA SER A 52 24.20 34.66 17.30
C SER A 52 23.16 35.57 17.97
N SER A 53 23.42 36.08 19.18
CA SER A 53 22.46 36.92 19.93
C SER A 53 22.68 38.44 19.78
N ALA A 54 23.19 38.89 18.63
CA ALA A 54 23.30 40.32 18.30
C ALA A 54 22.39 40.68 17.11
N GLU A 55 21.23 41.24 17.47
CA GLU A 55 20.26 42.09 16.75
C GLU A 55 20.30 42.17 15.20
N ASP A 56 19.13 41.94 14.62
CA ASP A 56 18.78 42.14 13.21
C ASP A 56 19.14 43.53 12.66
N SER A 57 19.91 43.57 11.58
CA SER A 57 19.76 44.60 10.55
C SER A 57 20.25 44.13 9.18
N SER A 58 19.44 44.43 8.17
CA SER A 58 19.58 44.13 6.75
C SER A 58 20.89 44.65 6.14
N SER A 59 21.78 43.75 5.75
CA SER A 59 22.76 43.95 4.66
C SER A 59 23.43 42.61 4.34
N GLU A 60 23.76 42.37 3.07
CA GLU A 60 24.40 41.14 2.58
C GLU A 60 25.64 40.77 3.41
N LYS A 61 25.48 39.89 4.41
CA LYS A 61 26.60 39.33 5.16
C LYS A 61 27.30 38.31 4.26
N LYS A 62 28.43 38.67 3.67
CA LYS A 62 29.49 37.69 3.42
C LYS A 62 29.75 37.03 4.76
N LEU A 63 29.33 35.77 4.90
CA LEU A 63 29.62 34.93 6.05
C LEU A 63 31.11 35.10 6.40
N ALA A 64 31.40 35.83 7.48
CA ALA A 64 32.76 36.01 7.99
C ALA A 64 33.17 34.73 8.73
N VAL A 65 33.04 33.58 8.07
CA VAL A 65 33.45 32.29 8.61
C VAL A 65 34.89 32.12 8.20
N ASP A 66 35.81 32.13 9.17
CA ASP A 66 37.21 31.82 8.90
C ASP A 66 37.29 30.40 8.32
N ARG A 67 38.25 30.15 7.42
CA ARG A 67 38.43 28.82 6.79
C ARG A 67 38.64 27.75 7.85
N ARG A 68 39.23 28.12 8.98
CA ARG A 68 39.43 27.25 10.14
C ARG A 68 38.11 26.88 10.81
N ASP A 69 37.19 27.81 10.95
CA ASP A 69 35.90 27.57 11.61
C ASP A 69 34.95 26.80 10.69
N LEU A 70 35.03 27.02 9.37
CA LEU A 70 34.37 26.16 8.38
C LEU A 70 34.88 24.71 8.48
N MET A 71 36.21 24.50 8.59
CA MET A 71 36.78 23.16 8.71
C MET A 71 36.47 22.51 10.06
N ARG A 72 36.33 23.30 11.14
CA ARG A 72 35.85 22.82 12.45
C ARG A 72 34.40 22.39 12.38
N LEU A 73 33.52 23.19 11.77
CA LEU A 73 32.11 22.85 11.58
C LEU A 73 31.94 21.60 10.70
N PHE A 74 32.70 21.52 9.60
CA PHE A 74 32.70 20.35 8.73
C PHE A 74 33.23 19.10 9.44
N GLY A 75 34.31 19.22 10.22
CA GLY A 75 34.85 18.14 11.04
C GLY A 75 33.88 17.67 12.13
N ALA A 76 33.24 18.62 12.83
CA ALA A 76 32.21 18.32 13.82
C ALA A 76 30.99 17.63 13.18
N GLY A 77 30.52 18.12 12.03
CA GLY A 77 29.44 17.51 11.26
C GLY A 77 29.78 16.10 10.78
N ALA A 78 31.01 15.84 10.34
CA ALA A 78 31.46 14.51 9.91
C ALA A 78 31.55 13.52 11.09
N VAL A 79 32.00 13.96 12.27
CA VAL A 79 32.03 13.13 13.48
C VAL A 79 30.61 12.79 13.94
N LEU A 80 29.69 13.76 13.96
CA LEU A 80 28.29 13.51 14.31
C LEU A 80 27.59 12.60 13.29
N ALA A 81 27.82 12.81 11.99
CA ALA A 81 27.26 11.96 10.94
C ALA A 81 27.80 10.53 10.99
N SER A 82 29.08 10.33 11.33
CA SER A 82 29.66 8.99 11.49
C SER A 82 29.21 8.29 12.77
N ALA A 83 29.01 9.01 13.87
CA ALA A 83 28.37 8.47 15.07
C ALA A 83 26.91 8.05 14.80
N ALA A 84 26.17 8.85 14.02
CA ALA A 84 24.83 8.50 13.54
C ALA A 84 24.83 7.42 12.43
N ALA A 85 25.95 7.18 11.74
CA ALA A 85 26.06 6.07 10.79
C ALA A 85 26.15 4.70 11.50
N CYS A 86 26.53 4.69 12.79
CA CYS A 86 26.42 3.53 13.67
C CYS A 86 25.01 3.36 14.27
N VAL A 87 23.97 3.93 13.64
CA VAL A 87 22.57 3.68 14.02
C VAL A 87 22.27 2.18 13.86
N ARG A 88 21.86 1.57 14.96
CA ARG A 88 21.28 0.22 14.97
C ARG A 88 20.05 0.26 14.07
N ARG A 89 20.13 -0.39 12.90
CA ARG A 89 18.97 -0.58 12.02
C ARG A 89 17.84 -1.20 12.83
N PRO A 90 16.57 -0.84 12.55
CA PRO A 90 15.44 -1.49 13.19
C PRO A 90 15.59 -3.01 13.03
N VAL A 91 15.29 -3.74 14.10
CA VAL A 91 15.44 -5.20 14.09
C VAL A 91 14.42 -5.78 13.11
N GLU A 92 14.90 -6.30 11.98
CA GLU A 92 14.07 -7.02 11.03
C GLU A 92 13.90 -8.48 11.48
N HIS A 93 12.65 -8.94 11.53
CA HIS A 93 12.33 -10.32 11.89
C HIS A 93 12.16 -11.18 10.64
N ALA A 94 12.90 -12.27 10.54
CA ALA A 94 12.69 -13.30 9.53
C ALA A 94 11.72 -14.36 10.08
N ILE A 95 10.47 -14.35 9.59
CA ILE A 95 9.42 -15.30 10.01
C ILE A 95 9.41 -16.49 9.04
N PRO A 96 9.80 -17.71 9.47
CA PRO A 96 9.74 -18.89 8.61
C PRO A 96 8.32 -19.47 8.52
N TYR A 97 8.10 -20.36 7.56
CA TYR A 97 6.86 -21.14 7.48
C TYR A 97 6.68 -22.02 8.72
N VAL A 98 5.47 -22.05 9.28
CA VAL A 98 5.10 -23.00 10.34
C VAL A 98 5.02 -24.43 9.75
N THR A 99 4.39 -24.55 8.58
CA THR A 99 4.30 -25.78 7.80
C THR A 99 4.72 -25.47 6.37
N GLN A 100 5.95 -25.85 5.99
CA GLN A 100 6.47 -25.56 4.66
C GLN A 100 5.82 -26.48 3.61
N PRO A 101 5.26 -25.93 2.52
CA PRO A 101 4.82 -26.74 1.37
C PRO A 101 6.00 -27.44 0.68
N ALA A 102 5.81 -28.66 0.21
CA ALA A 102 6.87 -29.44 -0.45
C ALA A 102 7.39 -28.79 -1.74
N ASP A 103 6.51 -28.08 -2.47
CA ASP A 103 6.80 -27.54 -3.80
C ASP A 103 7.39 -26.12 -3.77
N THR A 104 7.66 -25.55 -2.60
CA THR A 104 8.14 -24.17 -2.47
C THR A 104 9.40 -24.07 -1.62
N ILE A 105 10.47 -23.58 -2.24
CA ILE A 105 11.75 -23.30 -1.58
C ILE A 105 11.86 -21.79 -1.37
N VAL A 106 12.06 -21.36 -0.14
CA VAL A 106 12.19 -19.93 0.21
C VAL A 106 13.37 -19.31 -0.53
N GLY A 107 13.14 -18.18 -1.20
CA GLY A 107 14.13 -17.46 -1.99
C GLY A 107 14.21 -17.88 -3.46
N VAL A 108 13.60 -19.01 -3.85
CA VAL A 108 13.53 -19.44 -5.25
C VAL A 108 12.12 -19.15 -5.79
N PRO A 109 11.98 -18.35 -6.86
CA PRO A 109 10.68 -18.08 -7.44
C PRO A 109 10.10 -19.33 -8.12
N THR A 110 8.80 -19.54 -7.95
CA THR A 110 8.03 -20.59 -8.60
C THR A 110 7.18 -19.99 -9.72
N TYR A 111 7.03 -20.70 -10.82
CA TYR A 111 6.27 -20.24 -11.98
C TYR A 111 4.98 -21.06 -12.12
N PHE A 112 3.84 -20.40 -12.21
CA PHE A 112 2.54 -21.04 -12.38
C PHE A 112 1.91 -20.65 -13.71
N ALA A 113 1.37 -21.63 -14.43
CA ALA A 113 0.54 -21.37 -15.60
C ALA A 113 -0.88 -20.99 -15.14
N SER A 114 -1.35 -19.83 -15.58
CA SER A 114 -2.68 -19.30 -15.29
C SER A 114 -3.29 -18.67 -16.54
N THR A 115 -4.47 -18.08 -16.43
CA THR A 115 -5.16 -17.41 -17.54
C THR A 115 -5.78 -16.10 -17.08
N ILE A 116 -5.62 -15.06 -17.89
CA ILE A 116 -6.26 -13.75 -17.72
C ILE A 116 -7.13 -13.48 -18.94
N ASP A 117 -8.43 -13.28 -18.73
CA ASP A 117 -9.39 -12.96 -19.79
C ASP A 117 -9.24 -13.87 -21.04
N ARG A 118 -9.07 -15.18 -20.79
CA ARG A 118 -8.87 -16.25 -21.80
C ARG A 118 -7.49 -16.30 -22.47
N VAL A 119 -6.57 -15.44 -22.07
CA VAL A 119 -5.16 -15.45 -22.52
C VAL A 119 -4.32 -16.20 -21.49
N GLY A 120 -3.58 -17.21 -21.94
CA GLY A 120 -2.64 -17.95 -21.09
C GLY A 120 -1.45 -17.10 -20.67
N VAL A 121 -1.14 -17.15 -19.38
CA VAL A 121 -0.07 -16.36 -18.76
C VAL A 121 0.75 -17.24 -17.83
N ILE A 122 2.01 -16.89 -17.65
CA ILE A 122 2.90 -17.47 -16.65
C ILE A 122 3.10 -16.42 -15.56
N VAL A 123 2.76 -16.80 -14.33
CA VAL A 123 2.88 -15.94 -13.16
C VAL A 123 4.10 -16.39 -12.37
N LYS A 124 5.04 -15.47 -12.20
CA LYS A 124 6.16 -15.64 -11.27
C LYS A 124 5.67 -15.32 -9.86
N THR A 125 5.76 -16.30 -9.00
CA THR A 125 5.31 -16.24 -7.61
C THR A 125 6.51 -16.42 -6.69
N ARG A 126 6.56 -15.62 -5.64
CA ARG A 126 7.59 -15.68 -4.61
C ARG A 126 6.91 -15.99 -3.28
N GLU A 127 7.24 -17.12 -2.66
CA GLU A 127 6.64 -17.54 -1.38
C GLU A 127 5.08 -17.52 -1.37
N GLY A 128 4.44 -17.78 -2.52
CA GLY A 128 2.98 -17.72 -2.68
C GLY A 128 2.43 -16.35 -3.12
N ARG A 129 3.27 -15.31 -3.19
CA ARG A 129 2.91 -13.96 -3.65
C ARG A 129 3.25 -13.78 -5.14
N PRO A 130 2.26 -13.56 -6.04
CA PRO A 130 2.52 -13.15 -7.41
C PRO A 130 3.32 -11.85 -7.47
N VAL A 131 4.47 -11.85 -8.14
CA VAL A 131 5.35 -10.67 -8.26
C VAL A 131 5.48 -10.16 -9.68
N PHE A 132 5.29 -11.03 -10.67
CA PHE A 132 5.48 -10.69 -12.07
C PHE A 132 4.70 -11.63 -12.99
N LEU A 133 4.38 -11.15 -14.19
CA LEU A 133 3.50 -11.84 -15.13
C LEU A 133 3.99 -11.68 -16.55
N GLU A 134 4.03 -12.80 -17.28
CA GLU A 134 4.36 -12.86 -18.71
C GLU A 134 3.34 -13.73 -19.46
N GLY A 135 3.34 -13.65 -20.79
CA GLY A 135 2.50 -14.53 -21.60
C GLY A 135 3.05 -15.96 -21.60
N ASN A 136 2.17 -16.95 -21.66
CA ASN A 136 2.62 -18.33 -21.83
C ASN A 136 3.05 -18.57 -23.29
N PRO A 137 4.29 -19.03 -23.58
CA PRO A 137 4.73 -19.40 -24.92
C PRO A 137 3.91 -20.52 -25.57
N GLU A 138 3.40 -21.46 -24.77
CA GLU A 138 2.65 -22.62 -25.26
C GLU A 138 1.19 -22.29 -25.57
N HIS A 139 0.69 -21.14 -25.10
CA HIS A 139 -0.70 -20.78 -25.28
C HIS A 139 -0.89 -20.00 -26.61
N PRO A 140 -1.86 -20.39 -27.45
CA PRO A 140 -1.95 -19.94 -28.84
C PRO A 140 -2.16 -18.42 -29.01
N LEU A 141 -2.77 -17.76 -28.02
CA LEU A 141 -3.06 -16.33 -28.07
C LEU A 141 -1.94 -15.44 -27.52
N SER A 142 -1.16 -15.92 -26.55
CA SER A 142 -0.13 -15.11 -25.87
C SER A 142 1.24 -15.27 -26.51
N GLN A 143 1.60 -16.51 -26.91
CA GLN A 143 2.86 -16.85 -27.56
C GLN A 143 4.10 -16.24 -26.88
N GLY A 144 4.09 -16.15 -25.54
CA GLY A 144 5.19 -15.62 -24.74
C GLY A 144 5.08 -14.15 -24.35
N THR A 145 4.04 -13.43 -24.80
CA THR A 145 3.84 -12.01 -24.48
C THR A 145 2.53 -11.77 -23.75
N ALA A 146 2.55 -10.79 -22.84
CA ALA A 146 1.36 -10.35 -22.09
C ALA A 146 0.86 -9.01 -22.62
N THR A 147 -0.45 -8.80 -22.57
CA THR A 147 -1.05 -7.49 -22.86
C THR A 147 -0.80 -6.52 -21.70
N ILE A 148 -0.86 -5.21 -21.98
CA ILE A 148 -0.72 -4.16 -20.95
C ILE A 148 -1.74 -4.37 -19.82
N PHE A 149 -2.98 -4.74 -20.17
CA PHE A 149 -4.01 -5.07 -19.19
C PHE A 149 -3.62 -6.28 -18.34
N GLY A 150 -3.13 -7.37 -18.94
CA GLY A 150 -2.66 -8.54 -18.21
C GLY A 150 -1.52 -8.22 -17.24
N MET A 151 -0.57 -7.37 -17.65
CA MET A 151 0.51 -6.92 -16.76
C MET A 151 0.01 -6.03 -15.61
N SER A 152 -1.03 -5.22 -15.86
CA SER A 152 -1.64 -4.35 -14.84
C SER A 152 -2.51 -5.09 -13.81
N GLU A 153 -2.92 -6.33 -14.08
CA GLU A 153 -3.75 -7.09 -13.13
C GLU A 153 -3.07 -7.33 -11.79
N LEU A 154 -1.73 -7.42 -11.76
CA LEU A 154 -0.99 -7.48 -10.50
C LEU A 154 -1.26 -6.25 -9.62
N GLN A 155 -1.38 -5.07 -10.22
CA GLN A 155 -1.71 -3.85 -9.48
C GLN A 155 -3.16 -3.88 -8.98
N ALA A 156 -4.09 -4.39 -9.79
CA ALA A 156 -5.49 -4.56 -9.37
C ALA A 156 -5.61 -5.55 -8.19
N LEU A 157 -4.80 -6.61 -8.19
CA LEU A 157 -4.74 -7.59 -7.09
C LEU A 157 -4.23 -6.96 -5.80
N TYR A 158 -3.20 -6.10 -5.85
CA TYR A 158 -2.62 -5.45 -4.67
C TYR A 158 -3.16 -4.05 -4.39
N HIS A 159 -4.25 -3.64 -5.03
CA HIS A 159 -4.81 -2.31 -4.85
C HIS A 159 -5.29 -2.13 -3.39
N PRO A 160 -4.94 -1.03 -2.69
CA PRO A 160 -5.31 -0.82 -1.29
C PRO A 160 -6.83 -0.71 -1.09
N GLU A 161 -7.54 -0.11 -2.05
CA GLU A 161 -9.01 0.01 -2.02
C GLU A 161 -9.74 -1.26 -2.46
N ARG A 162 -9.02 -2.36 -2.73
CA ARG A 162 -9.66 -3.63 -3.08
C ARG A 162 -10.51 -4.09 -1.91
N ARG A 163 -11.78 -4.36 -2.19
CA ARG A 163 -12.76 -4.80 -1.21
C ARG A 163 -12.31 -6.09 -0.51
N GLN A 164 -12.13 -5.99 0.81
CA GLN A 164 -11.68 -7.11 1.65
C GLN A 164 -12.84 -7.94 2.18
N THR A 165 -13.98 -7.29 2.42
CA THR A 165 -15.19 -7.92 2.98
C THR A 165 -16.39 -7.66 2.09
N PRO A 166 -17.37 -8.59 2.08
CA PRO A 166 -18.66 -8.34 1.45
C PRO A 166 -19.44 -7.28 2.24
N GLN A 167 -20.39 -6.64 1.57
CA GLN A 167 -21.25 -5.61 2.19
C GLN A 167 -22.71 -5.91 1.91
N ILE A 168 -23.55 -5.60 2.90
CA ILE A 168 -25.01 -5.70 2.82
C ILE A 168 -25.61 -4.31 2.97
N ARG A 169 -26.69 -4.06 2.24
CA ARG A 169 -27.46 -2.82 2.36
C ARG A 169 -28.58 -2.98 3.39
N LEU A 170 -28.54 -2.15 4.43
CA LEU A 170 -29.58 -2.03 5.44
C LEU A 170 -30.24 -0.65 5.32
N GLY A 171 -31.36 -0.59 4.59
CA GLY A 171 -32.07 0.65 4.30
C GLY A 171 -31.21 1.61 3.44
N SER A 172 -30.79 2.74 4.02
CA SER A 172 -29.95 3.74 3.36
C SER A 172 -28.45 3.56 3.61
N LYS A 173 -28.04 2.63 4.49
CA LYS A 173 -26.64 2.41 4.84
C LYS A 173 -26.11 1.11 4.24
N ILE A 174 -24.83 1.12 3.89
CA ILE A 174 -24.09 -0.06 3.45
C ILE A 174 -23.11 -0.40 4.58
N VAL A 175 -23.12 -1.65 5.02
CA VAL A 175 -22.34 -2.12 6.17
C VAL A 175 -21.56 -3.37 5.76
N ASP A 176 -20.35 -3.50 6.28
CA ASP A 176 -19.52 -4.70 6.10
C ASP A 176 -20.16 -5.89 6.82
N ALA A 177 -20.11 -7.06 6.17
CA ALA A 177 -20.74 -8.29 6.66
C ALA A 177 -19.78 -9.48 6.57
N SER A 178 -20.12 -10.57 7.27
CA SER A 178 -19.44 -11.85 7.10
C SER A 178 -19.93 -12.57 5.84
N TRP A 179 -19.14 -13.51 5.33
CA TRP A 179 -19.56 -14.33 4.19
C TRP A 179 -20.81 -15.17 4.51
N ASP A 180 -20.90 -15.70 5.73
CA ASP A 180 -22.03 -16.53 6.15
C ASP A 180 -23.35 -15.73 6.16
N ASP A 181 -23.33 -14.53 6.75
CA ASP A 181 -24.50 -13.63 6.78
C ASP A 181 -24.94 -13.25 5.35
N THR A 182 -23.96 -13.04 4.45
CA THR A 182 -24.26 -12.68 3.06
C THR A 182 -24.89 -13.82 2.29
N PHE A 183 -24.44 -15.07 2.51
CA PHE A 183 -25.04 -16.24 1.88
C PHE A 183 -26.43 -16.52 2.42
N GLU A 184 -26.65 -16.36 3.72
CA GLU A 184 -27.98 -16.53 4.31
C GLU A 184 -28.96 -15.48 3.76
N SER A 185 -28.58 -14.20 3.77
CA SER A 185 -29.39 -13.12 3.22
C SER A 185 -29.63 -13.26 1.72
N LEU A 186 -28.66 -13.73 0.94
CA LEU A 186 -28.84 -13.94 -0.50
C LEU A 186 -29.78 -15.12 -0.75
N SER A 187 -29.66 -16.19 0.01
CA SER A 187 -30.51 -17.38 -0.14
C SER A 187 -31.99 -17.11 0.17
N SER A 188 -32.29 -16.26 1.15
CA SER A 188 -33.67 -15.87 1.48
C SER A 188 -34.28 -15.02 0.36
N VAL A 189 -33.55 -14.03 -0.13
CA VAL A 189 -33.99 -13.18 -1.25
C VAL A 189 -34.21 -13.99 -2.53
N VAL A 190 -33.32 -14.94 -2.84
CA VAL A 190 -33.46 -15.80 -4.02
C VAL A 190 -34.69 -16.71 -3.93
N LYS A 191 -35.05 -17.21 -2.73
CA LYS A 191 -36.27 -18.01 -2.54
C LYS A 191 -37.55 -17.18 -2.70
N ASP A 192 -37.55 -15.93 -2.24
CA ASP A 192 -38.71 -15.05 -2.31
C ASP A 192 -38.90 -14.42 -3.71
N SER A 193 -37.84 -14.34 -4.50
CA SER A 193 -37.87 -13.69 -5.81
C SER A 193 -38.35 -14.63 -6.93
N LYS A 194 -39.27 -14.11 -7.75
CA LYS A 194 -39.86 -14.88 -8.87
C LYS A 194 -38.98 -14.92 -10.11
N LYS A 195 -38.07 -13.97 -10.28
CA LYS A 195 -37.20 -13.82 -11.44
C LYS A 195 -35.81 -13.43 -10.98
N VAL A 196 -34.81 -14.20 -11.41
CA VAL A 196 -33.40 -13.95 -11.13
C VAL A 196 -32.64 -13.99 -12.46
N ALA A 197 -31.74 -13.04 -12.64
CA ALA A 197 -30.89 -12.93 -13.82
C ALA A 197 -29.46 -12.59 -13.39
N PHE A 198 -28.48 -13.04 -14.19
CA PHE A 198 -27.09 -12.68 -14.01
C PHE A 198 -26.69 -11.62 -15.03
N MET A 199 -25.97 -10.60 -14.58
CA MET A 199 -25.29 -9.65 -15.44
C MET A 199 -23.79 -9.86 -15.27
N ILE A 200 -23.13 -10.36 -16.30
CA ILE A 200 -21.72 -10.77 -16.25
C ILE A 200 -20.92 -10.09 -17.36
N LYS A 201 -19.61 -9.93 -17.12
CA LYS A 201 -18.70 -9.61 -18.22
C LYS A 201 -18.75 -10.76 -19.22
N GLY A 202 -18.79 -10.44 -20.53
CA GLY A 202 -18.88 -11.42 -21.59
C GLY A 202 -17.91 -12.59 -21.37
N THR A 203 -18.45 -13.74 -21.02
CA THR A 203 -17.69 -14.97 -20.70
C THR A 203 -18.04 -16.05 -21.71
N THR A 204 -17.14 -17.02 -21.92
CA THR A 204 -17.35 -18.14 -22.84
C THR A 204 -16.92 -19.44 -22.18
N GLY A 205 -17.35 -20.56 -22.76
CA GLY A 205 -16.99 -21.90 -22.28
C GLY A 205 -17.70 -22.30 -20.99
N ASN A 206 -17.01 -23.05 -20.14
CA ASN A 206 -17.59 -23.73 -18.98
C ASN A 206 -18.21 -22.77 -17.95
N SER A 207 -17.66 -21.57 -17.78
CA SER A 207 -18.22 -20.59 -16.85
C SER A 207 -19.62 -20.14 -17.26
N LEU A 208 -19.88 -19.98 -18.55
CA LEU A 208 -21.21 -19.64 -19.07
C LEU A 208 -22.19 -20.79 -18.84
N GLN A 209 -21.73 -22.02 -19.07
CA GLN A 209 -22.53 -23.22 -18.82
C GLN A 209 -22.90 -23.35 -17.34
N PHE A 210 -21.95 -23.08 -16.43
CA PHE A 210 -22.22 -23.07 -14.99
C PHE A 210 -23.36 -22.10 -14.63
N TYR A 211 -23.37 -20.87 -15.15
CA TYR A 211 -24.45 -19.93 -14.86
C TYR A 211 -25.80 -20.39 -15.40
N LYS A 212 -25.83 -20.97 -16.61
CA LYS A 212 -27.07 -21.53 -17.17
C LYS A 212 -27.58 -22.72 -16.37
N ASP A 213 -26.69 -23.64 -16.01
CA ASP A 213 -27.03 -24.81 -15.19
C ASP A 213 -27.51 -24.38 -13.80
N PHE A 214 -26.90 -23.34 -13.21
CA PHE A 214 -27.34 -22.77 -11.95
C PHE A 214 -28.74 -22.16 -12.07
N LEU A 215 -29.00 -21.34 -13.11
CA LEU A 215 -30.33 -20.76 -13.36
C LEU A 215 -31.40 -21.85 -13.55
N LYS A 216 -31.05 -22.92 -14.27
CA LYS A 216 -31.91 -24.08 -14.45
C LYS A 216 -32.22 -24.79 -13.13
N HIS A 217 -31.22 -24.92 -12.25
CA HIS A 217 -31.39 -25.55 -10.94
C HIS A 217 -32.33 -24.77 -10.03
N ILE A 218 -32.32 -23.43 -10.10
CA ILE A 218 -33.25 -22.57 -9.36
C ILE A 218 -34.61 -22.39 -10.08
N GLY A 219 -34.84 -23.08 -11.21
CA GLY A 219 -36.10 -23.02 -11.96
C GLY A 219 -36.30 -21.77 -12.81
N GLN A 220 -35.24 -21.04 -13.13
CA GLN A 220 -35.25 -19.85 -13.98
C GLN A 220 -34.85 -20.19 -15.43
N SER A 221 -35.17 -19.28 -16.37
CA SER A 221 -34.80 -19.45 -17.77
C SER A 221 -33.29 -19.31 -17.99
N GLU A 222 -32.72 -20.16 -18.85
CA GLU A 222 -31.30 -20.12 -19.23
C GLU A 222 -30.92 -18.83 -19.99
N ASP A 223 -31.91 -18.13 -20.57
CA ASP A 223 -31.74 -16.86 -21.27
C ASP A 223 -31.55 -15.66 -20.31
N GLY A 224 -31.61 -15.88 -19.00
CA GLY A 224 -31.42 -14.86 -17.97
C GLY A 224 -29.96 -14.46 -17.70
N VAL A 225 -29.04 -14.75 -18.62
CA VAL A 225 -27.62 -14.36 -18.53
C VAL A 225 -27.33 -13.26 -19.54
N TYR A 226 -26.99 -12.07 -19.05
CA TYR A 226 -26.72 -10.86 -19.83
C TYR A 226 -25.28 -10.39 -19.70
#